data_AF-A0A6G1DN08-F1
#
_entry.id   AF-A0A6G1DN08-F1
#
_cell.length_a   1.000
_cell.length_b   1.000
_cell.length_c   1.000
_cell.angle_alpha   90.00
_cell.angle_beta   90.00
_cell.angle_gamma   90.00
#
_symmetry.space_group_name_H-M   'P 1'
#
loop_
_entity.id
_entity.type
_entity.pdbx_description
1 polymer ?
#
loop_
_entity_poly.entity_id
_entity_poly.type
_entity_poly.pdbx_seq_one_letter_code
_entity_poly.pdbx_strand_id
1 'polypeptide(L)'
;MARASGRGGDKAICFVHLGLLLVFLALQGGVQPAAAQREWPVGDSNGWSFGVVGWPNYKPFKAGDVLVFRYDPSSHNVVVVSDVDYALCRVPANATTYSSGNDRVTLSRGATFFICGFPGDCDKGMKIAVTAR
;
A
#
# COMPACT_ATOMS: atom_id res chain seq x y z
N MET A 1 34.03 -53.95 50.09
CA MET A 1 32.76 -53.20 49.88
C MET A 1 33.02 -51.80 50.44
N ALA A 2 32.86 -50.67 49.76
CA ALA A 2 31.96 -50.28 48.68
C ALA A 2 32.63 -49.20 47.78
N ARG A 3 32.26 -49.16 46.49
CA ARG A 3 32.51 -48.00 45.62
C ARG A 3 31.30 -47.07 45.71
N ALA A 4 31.52 -45.83 46.14
CA ALA A 4 30.53 -44.78 46.06
C ALA A 4 30.46 -44.26 44.62
N SER A 5 29.29 -44.39 44.00
CA SER A 5 28.94 -43.76 42.72
C SER A 5 28.38 -42.37 43.00
N GLY A 6 29.15 -41.33 42.64
CA GLY A 6 28.85 -39.92 42.88
C GLY A 6 28.38 -39.19 41.63
N ARG A 7 27.12 -39.42 41.28
CA ARG A 7 26.13 -38.56 40.62
C ARG A 7 26.52 -37.06 40.51
N GLY A 8 27.14 -36.65 39.40
CA GLY A 8 27.55 -35.24 39.18
C GLY A 8 27.16 -34.61 37.83
N GLY A 9 26.67 -35.38 36.85
CA GLY A 9 26.49 -34.90 35.47
C GLY A 9 25.12 -34.31 35.12
N ASP A 10 24.03 -34.79 35.74
CA ASP A 10 22.67 -34.58 35.22
C ASP A 10 22.15 -33.15 35.39
N LYS A 11 22.59 -32.43 36.42
CA LYS A 11 22.10 -31.07 36.69
C LYS A 11 22.67 -30.05 35.70
N ALA A 12 23.96 -30.14 35.42
CA ALA A 12 24.65 -29.23 34.50
C ALA A 12 24.11 -29.35 33.07
N ILE A 13 23.83 -30.58 32.61
CA ILE A 13 23.31 -30.86 31.27
C ILE A 13 21.92 -30.23 31.08
N CYS A 14 21.03 -30.32 32.07
CA CYS A 14 19.71 -29.66 32.02
C CYS A 14 19.82 -28.13 31.96
N PHE A 15 20.73 -27.50 32.71
CA PHE A 15 20.90 -26.04 32.67
C PHE A 15 21.46 -25.55 31.34
N VAL A 16 22.35 -26.31 30.71
CA VAL A 16 22.90 -25.99 29.38
C VAL A 16 21.83 -26.11 28.30
N HIS A 17 21.01 -27.17 28.32
CA HIS A 17 19.90 -27.31 27.37
C HIS A 17 18.80 -26.27 27.58
N LEU A 18 18.44 -25.98 28.83
CA LEU A 18 17.43 -24.96 29.14
C LEU A 18 17.93 -23.55 28.75
N GLY A 19 19.21 -23.26 28.99
CA GLY A 19 19.86 -22.03 28.54
C GLY A 19 19.92 -21.93 27.02
N LEU A 20 20.26 -23.01 26.32
CA LEU A 20 20.29 -23.06 24.85
C LEU A 20 18.88 -22.90 24.25
N LEU A 21 17.86 -23.47 24.87
CA LEU A 21 16.46 -23.34 24.44
C LEU A 21 15.95 -21.91 24.59
N LEU A 22 16.32 -21.23 25.68
CA LEU A 22 15.98 -19.82 25.92
C LEU A 22 16.69 -18.87 24.94
N VAL A 23 17.94 -19.16 24.59
CA VAL A 23 18.68 -18.43 23.54
C VAL A 23 18.02 -18.65 22.17
N PHE A 24 17.64 -19.90 21.84
CA PHE A 24 16.93 -20.19 20.59
C PHE A 24 15.60 -19.45 20.49
N LEU A 25 14.78 -19.43 21.56
CA LEU A 25 13.50 -18.70 21.59
C LEU A 25 13.67 -17.19 21.45
N ALA A 26 14.73 -16.61 22.05
CA ALA A 26 15.04 -15.19 21.89
C ALA A 26 15.44 -14.82 20.45
N LEU A 27 16.01 -15.76 19.68
CA LEU A 27 16.35 -15.56 18.27
C LEU A 27 15.16 -15.69 17.30
N GLN A 28 14.00 -16.21 17.73
CA GLN A 28 12.81 -16.35 16.87
C GLN A 28 11.90 -15.12 16.88
N GLY A 29 12.10 -14.19 17.80
CA GLY A 29 11.37 -12.92 17.91
C GLY A 29 11.80 -11.89 16.88
N GLY A 30 11.76 -12.24 15.59
CA GLY A 30 11.99 -11.28 14.51
C GLY A 30 10.84 -10.29 14.44
N VAL A 31 11.09 -9.02 14.75
CA VAL A 31 10.20 -7.92 14.37
C VAL A 31 10.11 -7.94 12.85
N GLN A 32 9.00 -8.44 12.30
CA GLN A 32 8.72 -8.28 10.88
C GLN A 32 8.60 -6.77 10.63
N PRO A 33 9.40 -6.16 9.75
CA PRO A 33 9.14 -4.78 9.36
C PRO A 33 7.71 -4.74 8.82
N ALA A 34 6.87 -3.86 9.37
CA ALA A 34 5.57 -3.58 8.77
C ALA A 34 5.81 -3.32 7.28
N ALA A 35 5.13 -4.06 6.40
CA ALA A 35 5.32 -3.92 4.97
C ALA A 35 5.17 -2.44 4.62
N ALA A 36 6.24 -1.80 4.14
CA ALA A 36 6.21 -0.39 3.82
C ALA A 36 5.12 -0.16 2.77
N GLN A 37 4.22 0.78 3.06
CA GLN A 37 3.15 1.19 2.16
C GLN A 37 3.77 1.71 0.86
N ARG A 38 3.55 1.04 -0.28
CA ARG A 38 4.14 1.50 -1.54
C ARG A 38 3.41 2.73 -2.05
N GLU A 39 4.16 3.75 -2.41
CA GLU A 39 3.63 4.95 -3.05
C GLU A 39 3.79 4.90 -4.56
N TRP A 40 2.79 5.42 -5.25
CA TRP A 40 2.71 5.48 -6.71
C TRP A 40 2.40 6.92 -7.14
N PRO A 41 3.42 7.68 -7.57
CA PRO A 41 3.21 8.99 -8.17
C PRO A 41 2.44 8.84 -9.48
N VAL A 42 1.18 9.28 -9.50
CA VAL A 42 0.31 9.16 -10.67
C VAL A 42 0.88 10.00 -11.81
N GLY A 43 1.05 9.40 -12.99
CA GLY A 43 1.68 10.04 -14.15
C GLY A 43 3.20 10.17 -14.05
N ASP A 44 3.83 9.52 -13.06
CA ASP A 44 5.27 9.56 -12.81
C ASP A 44 5.80 11.01 -12.74
N SER A 45 6.70 11.44 -13.63
CA SER A 45 7.22 12.82 -13.67
C SER A 45 6.20 13.85 -14.17
N ASN A 46 5.21 13.43 -14.94
CA ASN A 46 4.22 14.31 -15.56
C ASN A 46 3.08 14.67 -14.59
N GLY A 47 2.97 13.96 -13.47
CA GLY A 47 1.91 14.16 -12.49
C GLY A 47 0.51 13.83 -13.02
N TRP A 48 -0.49 14.26 -12.27
CA TRP A 48 -1.89 14.15 -12.65
C TRP A 48 -2.19 15.17 -13.76
N SER A 49 -2.25 14.70 -15.00
CA SER A 49 -2.35 15.52 -16.21
C SER A 49 -3.12 14.82 -17.34
N PHE A 50 -3.32 15.52 -18.46
CA PHE A 50 -4.01 14.98 -19.63
C PHE A 50 -3.33 13.73 -20.21
N GLY A 51 -4.13 12.82 -20.76
CA GLY A 51 -3.62 11.58 -21.37
C GLY A 51 -3.05 10.53 -20.40
N VAL A 52 -3.18 10.72 -19.08
CA VAL A 52 -2.66 9.80 -18.05
C VAL A 52 -3.37 8.45 -17.99
N VAL A 53 -4.45 8.26 -18.75
CA VAL A 53 -5.30 7.04 -18.78
C VAL A 53 -4.55 5.71 -18.89
N GLY A 54 -3.41 5.68 -19.60
CA GLY A 54 -2.60 4.46 -19.75
C GLY A 54 -1.60 4.21 -18.62
N TRP A 55 -1.34 5.19 -17.74
CA TRP A 55 -0.33 5.08 -16.68
C TRP A 55 -0.50 3.87 -15.74
N PRO A 56 -1.73 3.46 -15.35
CA PRO A 56 -1.91 2.28 -14.49
C PRO A 56 -1.45 0.95 -15.10
N ASN A 57 -1.30 0.88 -16.43
CA ASN A 57 -1.07 -0.39 -17.13
C ASN A 57 0.20 -1.08 -16.60
N TYR A 58 0.09 -2.39 -16.37
CA TYR A 58 1.17 -3.27 -15.91
C TYR A 58 1.73 -2.96 -14.50
N LYS A 59 1.16 -2.02 -13.75
CA LYS A 59 1.57 -1.73 -12.37
C LYS A 59 0.87 -2.71 -11.40
N PRO A 60 1.62 -3.48 -10.59
CA PRO A 60 1.05 -4.48 -9.68
C PRO A 60 0.58 -3.83 -8.36
N PHE A 61 -0.49 -3.04 -8.42
CA PHE A 61 -1.08 -2.39 -7.24
C PHE A 61 -1.58 -3.43 -6.23
N LYS A 62 -1.36 -3.15 -4.95
CA LYS A 62 -1.85 -3.94 -3.82
C LYS A 62 -2.78 -3.13 -2.93
N ALA A 63 -3.69 -3.80 -2.25
CA ALA A 63 -4.48 -3.15 -1.21
C ALA A 63 -3.55 -2.56 -0.14
N GLY A 64 -3.79 -1.31 0.24
CA GLY A 64 -2.93 -0.54 1.14
C GLY A 64 -1.91 0.34 0.42
N ASP A 65 -1.57 0.10 -0.85
CA ASP A 65 -0.72 1.02 -1.61
C ASP A 65 -1.35 2.43 -1.68
N VAL A 66 -0.54 3.47 -1.86
CA VAL A 66 -1.01 4.85 -1.98
C VAL A 66 -0.74 5.42 -3.36
N LEU A 67 -1.80 5.95 -3.99
CA LEU A 67 -1.68 6.83 -5.15
C LEU A 67 -1.38 8.26 -4.69
N VAL A 68 -0.37 8.87 -5.28
CA VAL A 68 0.03 10.26 -5.01
C VAL A 68 -0.27 11.10 -6.25
N PHE A 69 -1.28 11.96 -6.14
CA PHE A 69 -1.72 12.84 -7.22
C PHE A 69 -1.11 14.22 -7.02
N ARG A 70 -0.27 14.66 -7.97
CA ARG A 70 0.37 15.98 -7.97
C ARG A 70 -0.13 16.81 -9.15
N TYR A 71 -0.62 18.00 -8.89
CA TYR A 71 -1.23 18.89 -9.89
C TYR A 71 -1.36 20.32 -9.34
N ASP A 72 -1.67 21.29 -10.21
CA ASP A 72 -2.09 22.63 -9.80
C ASP A 72 -3.57 22.61 -9.34
N PRO A 73 -3.86 22.83 -8.05
CA PRO A 73 -5.23 22.74 -7.54
C PRO A 73 -6.15 23.87 -8.01
N SER A 74 -5.61 24.90 -8.69
CA SER A 74 -6.43 25.93 -9.33
C SER A 74 -7.04 25.46 -10.66
N SER A 75 -6.46 24.43 -11.29
CA SER A 75 -6.89 23.94 -12.61
C SER A 75 -7.37 22.50 -12.62
N HIS A 76 -7.05 21.70 -11.59
CA HIS A 76 -7.41 20.28 -11.53
C HIS A 76 -7.84 19.85 -10.13
N ASN A 77 -8.48 18.69 -10.06
CA ASN A 77 -8.80 17.99 -8.82
C ASN A 77 -8.78 16.47 -9.05
N VAL A 78 -9.04 15.68 -8.00
CA VAL A 78 -9.20 14.23 -8.08
C VAL A 78 -10.56 13.85 -7.54
N VAL A 79 -11.37 13.17 -8.35
CA VAL A 79 -12.70 12.71 -7.98
C VAL A 79 -12.75 11.19 -8.07
N VAL A 80 -13.19 10.55 -6.99
CA VAL A 80 -13.44 9.10 -6.97
C VAL A 80 -14.87 8.84 -7.46
N VAL A 81 -15.00 7.96 -8.44
CA VAL A 81 -16.27 7.74 -9.14
C VAL A 81 -16.58 6.25 -9.34
N SER A 82 -17.81 5.94 -9.74
CA SER A 82 -18.19 4.61 -10.22
C SER A 82 -17.57 4.32 -11.59
N ASP A 83 -17.63 3.07 -12.05
CA ASP A 83 -17.25 2.66 -13.41
C ASP A 83 -18.10 3.34 -14.48
N VAL A 84 -19.41 3.49 -14.25
CA VAL A 84 -20.34 4.19 -15.13
C VAL A 84 -20.01 5.68 -15.21
N ASP A 85 -19.80 6.34 -14.07
CA ASP A 85 -19.42 7.74 -14.01
C ASP A 85 -18.04 8.00 -14.63
N TYR A 86 -17.11 7.06 -14.44
CA TYR A 86 -15.82 7.06 -15.13
C TYR A 86 -16.01 7.00 -16.64
N ALA A 87 -16.80 6.06 -17.17
CA ALA A 87 -17.05 5.93 -18.60
C ALA A 87 -17.69 7.19 -19.20
N LEU A 88 -18.61 7.82 -18.47
CA LEU A 88 -19.35 9.01 -18.90
C LEU A 88 -18.66 10.34 -18.55
N CYS A 89 -17.50 10.31 -17.89
CA CYS A 89 -16.84 11.51 -17.36
C CYS A 89 -17.77 12.40 -16.52
N ARG A 90 -18.59 11.77 -15.67
CA ARG A 90 -19.59 12.43 -14.83
C ARG A 90 -19.12 12.52 -13.38
N VAL A 91 -19.27 13.69 -12.78
CA VAL A 91 -19.06 13.90 -11.34
C VAL A 91 -20.41 13.83 -10.62
N PRO A 92 -20.69 12.79 -9.81
CA PRO A 92 -21.91 12.74 -9.01
C PRO A 92 -21.88 13.75 -7.86
N ALA A 93 -23.04 14.22 -7.41
CA ALA A 93 -23.14 15.29 -6.40
C ALA A 93 -22.49 14.95 -5.05
N ASN A 94 -22.41 13.66 -4.70
CA ASN A 94 -21.83 13.14 -3.46
C ASN A 94 -20.47 12.47 -3.67
N ALA A 95 -19.76 12.79 -4.76
CA ALA A 95 -18.46 12.22 -5.04
C ALA A 95 -17.42 12.62 -3.98
N THR A 96 -16.55 11.68 -3.61
CA THR A 96 -15.35 12.02 -2.85
C THR A 96 -14.40 12.81 -3.76
N THR A 97 -14.11 14.04 -3.37
CA THR A 97 -13.28 14.97 -4.13
C THR A 97 -12.09 15.41 -3.28
N TYR A 98 -10.90 15.40 -3.89
CA TYR A 98 -9.67 15.90 -3.32
C TYR A 98 -9.16 17.07 -4.16
N SER A 99 -8.62 18.10 -3.51
CA SER A 99 -8.29 19.39 -4.14
C SER A 99 -7.04 20.04 -3.54
N SER A 100 -6.14 19.27 -2.93
CA SER A 100 -4.94 19.85 -2.28
C SER A 100 -3.79 20.12 -3.24
N GLY A 101 -3.79 19.51 -4.43
CA GLY A 101 -2.66 19.52 -5.37
C GLY A 101 -1.55 18.51 -5.05
N ASN A 102 -1.62 17.82 -3.91
CA ASN A 102 -0.75 16.72 -3.52
C ASN A 102 -1.53 15.65 -2.73
N ASP A 103 -2.60 15.14 -3.34
CA ASP A 103 -3.50 14.21 -2.66
C ASP A 103 -2.91 12.81 -2.58
N ARG A 104 -3.24 12.12 -1.49
CA ARG A 104 -2.72 10.80 -1.17
C ARG A 104 -3.91 9.89 -0.89
N VAL A 105 -4.13 8.92 -1.77
CA VAL A 105 -5.29 8.01 -1.70
C VAL A 105 -4.82 6.59 -1.50
N THR A 106 -5.18 5.99 -0.37
CA THR A 106 -4.92 4.57 -0.08
C THR A 106 -5.88 3.70 -0.87
N LEU A 107 -5.34 2.74 -1.60
CA LEU A 107 -6.11 1.80 -2.40
C LEU A 107 -6.76 0.75 -1.51
N SER A 108 -8.08 0.63 -1.63
CA SER A 108 -8.81 -0.55 -1.17
C SER A 108 -8.65 -1.69 -2.17
N ARG A 109 -8.85 -2.93 -1.72
CA ARG A 109 -8.88 -4.09 -2.62
C ARG A 109 -10.00 -3.95 -3.65
N GLY A 110 -9.71 -4.31 -4.90
CA GLY A 110 -10.65 -4.20 -6.01
C GLY A 110 -10.36 -3.02 -6.94
N ALA A 111 -11.36 -2.67 -7.75
CA ALA A 111 -11.26 -1.59 -8.72
C ALA A 111 -11.67 -0.25 -8.10
N THR A 112 -10.89 0.79 -8.39
CA THR A 112 -11.20 2.19 -8.05
C THR A 112 -10.96 3.05 -9.28
N PHE A 113 -11.87 4.01 -9.52
CA PHE A 113 -11.84 4.88 -10.68
C PHE A 113 -11.70 6.33 -10.25
N PHE A 114 -10.82 7.05 -10.95
CA PHE A 114 -10.49 8.43 -10.67
C PHE A 114 -10.62 9.27 -11.94
N ILE A 115 -11.18 10.47 -11.80
CA ILE A 115 -11.27 11.47 -12.89
C ILE A 115 -10.88 12.85 -12.37
N CYS A 116 -10.47 13.74 -13.27
CA CYS A 116 -10.52 15.18 -13.00
C CYS A 116 -11.94 15.66 -13.28
N GLY A 117 -12.53 16.38 -12.34
CA GLY A 117 -13.88 16.92 -12.42
C GLY A 117 -13.98 18.29 -13.09
N PHE A 118 -12.86 18.91 -13.47
CA PHE A 118 -12.88 20.17 -14.22
C PHE A 118 -13.46 19.95 -15.63
N PRO A 119 -14.26 20.89 -16.17
CA PRO A 119 -14.96 20.71 -17.44
C PRO A 119 -14.03 20.32 -18.60
N GLY A 120 -14.28 19.15 -19.18
CA GLY A 120 -13.56 18.61 -20.35
C GLY A 120 -12.22 17.93 -20.05
N ASP A 121 -11.71 17.95 -18.81
CA ASP A 121 -10.43 17.34 -18.47
C ASP A 121 -10.48 15.81 -18.53
N CYS A 122 -11.55 15.22 -18.01
CA CYS A 122 -11.76 13.77 -18.06
C CYS A 122 -11.81 13.26 -19.51
N ASP A 123 -12.50 13.96 -20.41
CA ASP A 123 -12.61 13.61 -21.83
C ASP A 123 -11.26 13.70 -22.56
N LYS A 124 -10.35 14.57 -22.08
CA LYS A 124 -8.94 14.66 -22.54
C LYS A 124 -8.04 13.58 -21.92
N GLY A 125 -8.62 12.56 -21.29
CA GLY A 125 -7.91 11.42 -20.74
C GLY A 125 -7.30 11.66 -19.35
N MET A 126 -7.73 12.70 -18.63
CA MET A 126 -7.34 12.92 -17.23
C MET A 126 -8.19 12.07 -16.28
N LYS A 127 -8.02 10.76 -16.40
CA LYS A 127 -8.79 9.72 -15.73
C LYS A 127 -7.96 8.45 -15.62
N ILE A 128 -8.07 7.68 -14.54
CA ILE A 128 -7.43 6.37 -14.40
C ILE A 128 -8.36 5.34 -13.75
N ALA A 129 -8.21 4.08 -14.16
CA ALA A 129 -8.81 2.94 -13.50
C ALA A 129 -7.69 2.09 -12.90
N VAL A 130 -7.77 1.80 -11.60
CA VAL A 130 -6.76 1.04 -10.86
C VAL A 130 -7.43 -0.18 -10.24
N THR A 131 -6.77 -1.35 -10.32
CA THR A 131 -7.21 -2.55 -9.60
C THR A 131 -6.13 -3.01 -8.64
N ALA A 132 -6.41 -2.95 -7.35
CA ALA A 132 -5.52 -3.42 -6.30
C ALA A 132 -5.89 -4.86 -5.89
N ARG A 133 -4.87 -5.74 -5.86
CA ARG A 133 -5.02 -7.15 -5.44
C ARG A 133 -4.83 -7.31 -3.93
#